data_AF-A0A960PDY3-F1
#
_entry.id   AF-A0A960PDY3-F1
#
_cell.length_a   1.000
_cell.length_b   1.000
_cell.length_c   1.000
_cell.angle_alpha   90.00
_cell.angle_beta   90.00
_cell.angle_gamma   90.00
#
_symmetry.space_group_name_H-M   'P 1'
#
loop_
_entity.id
_entity.type
_entity.pdbx_description
1 polymer ?
#
loop_
_entity_poly.entity_id
_entity_poly.type
_entity_poly.pdbx_seq_one_letter_code
_entity_poly.pdbx_strand_id
1 'polypeptide(L)'
;WETFLHARWLAAGQTLRLCEATIGFDNNMTPAAALGQRYHYGRGYAADRVRCEGVPGLLYALLSPLLPPLLTLRQGRHAFAKGMGAAFVRALGWVMLLNAAWSAGEAAGYLFGPDPRPRIF
;
A
#
# COMPACT_ATOMS: atom_id res chain seq x y z
N TRP A 1 7.22 0.82 -1.91
CA TRP A 1 7.97 -0.46 -1.91
C TRP A 1 9.18 -0.37 -2.83
N GLU A 2 9.05 0.25 -4.01
CA GLU A 2 10.12 0.44 -4.99
C GLU A 2 11.40 1.02 -4.38
N THR A 3 11.28 2.04 -3.53
CA THR A 3 12.41 2.65 -2.81
C THR A 3 13.23 1.63 -2.00
N PHE A 4 12.56 0.73 -1.27
CA PHE A 4 13.25 -0.31 -0.48
C PHE A 4 13.85 -1.40 -1.36
N LEU A 5 13.20 -1.74 -2.47
CA LEU A 5 13.73 -2.71 -3.45
C LEU A 5 15.01 -2.17 -4.10
N HIS A 6 14.97 -0.91 -4.57
CA HIS A 6 16.11 -0.22 -5.15
C HIS A 6 17.27 -0.11 -4.15
N ALA A 7 16.98 0.28 -2.90
CA ALA A 7 17.98 0.33 -1.84
C ALA A 7 18.65 -1.04 -1.61
N ARG A 8 17.87 -2.13 -1.61
CA ARG A 8 18.41 -3.50 -1.46
C ARG A 8 19.27 -3.92 -2.64
N TRP A 9 18.87 -3.61 -3.87
CA TRP A 9 19.66 -3.93 -5.07
C TRP A 9 20.97 -3.16 -5.09
N LEU A 10 20.96 -1.87 -4.77
CA LEU A 10 22.17 -1.07 -4.63
C LEU A 10 23.09 -1.63 -3.54
N ALA A 11 22.55 -2.00 -2.37
CA ALA A 11 23.31 -2.62 -1.29
C ALA A 11 23.90 -3.99 -1.67
N ALA A 12 23.29 -4.70 -2.62
CA ALA A 12 23.79 -5.95 -3.19
C ALA A 12 24.76 -5.75 -4.37
N GLY A 13 25.20 -4.52 -4.63
CA GLY A 13 26.13 -4.19 -5.72
C GLY A 13 25.51 -4.20 -7.12
N GLN A 14 24.17 -4.23 -7.22
CA GLN A 14 23.48 -4.14 -8.51
C GLN A 14 23.42 -2.68 -8.98
N THR A 15 23.58 -2.45 -10.29
CA THR A 15 23.41 -1.12 -10.89
C THR A 15 21.99 -0.95 -11.42
N LEU A 16 21.31 0.11 -10.98
CA LEU A 16 20.03 0.53 -11.56
C LEU A 16 20.29 1.28 -12.88
N ARG A 17 19.59 0.91 -13.94
CA ARG A 17 19.68 1.56 -15.26
C ARG A 17 18.30 2.01 -15.70
N LEU A 18 18.25 3.17 -16.33
CA LEU A 18 17.06 3.64 -17.04
C LEU A 18 17.12 3.11 -18.47
N CYS A 19 15.99 2.63 -18.96
CA CYS A 19 15.80 2.26 -20.35
C CYS A 19 14.47 2.80 -20.85
N GLU A 20 14.36 2.96 -22.16
CA GLU A 20 13.08 3.23 -22.79
C GLU A 20 12.25 1.94 -22.81
N ALA A 21 11.00 2.02 -22.36
CA ALA A 21 10.10 0.88 -22.30
C ALA A 21 8.67 1.32 -22.63
N THR A 22 7.97 0.50 -23.41
CA THR A 22 6.53 0.64 -23.62
C THR A 22 5.80 -0.25 -22.61
N ILE A 23 4.93 0.35 -21.81
CA ILE A 23 4.16 -0.37 -20.78
C ILE A 23 2.73 -0.55 -21.29
N GLY A 24 2.32 -1.80 -21.50
CA GLY A 24 0.92 -2.16 -21.67
C GLY A 24 0.23 -2.21 -20.31
N PHE A 25 -0.83 -1.42 -20.13
CA PHE A 25 -1.66 -1.50 -18.93
C PHE A 25 -2.88 -2.37 -19.22
N ASP A 26 -2.89 -3.59 -18.70
CA ASP A 26 -4.06 -4.44 -18.62
C ASP A 26 -4.43 -4.66 -17.16
N ASN A 27 -5.67 -4.36 -16.79
CA ASN A 27 -6.14 -4.49 -15.42
C ASN A 27 -7.51 -5.18 -15.38
N ASN A 28 -7.45 -6.52 -15.37
CA ASN A 28 -8.60 -7.40 -15.19
C ASN A 28 -8.76 -7.87 -13.74
N MET A 29 -8.30 -7.07 -12.76
CA MET A 29 -8.39 -7.45 -11.36
C MET A 29 -9.85 -7.52 -10.89
N THR A 30 -10.21 -8.67 -10.31
CA THR A 30 -11.46 -8.79 -9.56
C THR A 30 -11.38 -7.98 -8.27
N PRO A 31 -12.52 -7.59 -7.67
CA PRO A 31 -12.51 -6.91 -6.37
C PRO A 31 -11.76 -7.67 -5.28
N ALA A 32 -11.85 -9.01 -5.28
CA ALA A 32 -11.11 -9.85 -4.34
C ALA A 32 -9.60 -9.77 -4.56
N ALA A 33 -9.15 -9.80 -5.82
CA ALA A 33 -7.74 -9.64 -6.16
C ALA A 33 -7.23 -8.24 -5.75
N ALA A 34 -8.01 -7.19 -6.02
CA ALA A 34 -7.65 -5.82 -5.63
C ALA A 34 -7.52 -5.66 -4.11
N LEU A 35 -8.46 -6.21 -3.32
CA LEU A 35 -8.41 -6.16 -1.86
C LEU A 35 -7.23 -6.98 -1.31
N GLY A 36 -7.03 -8.19 -1.83
CA GLY A 36 -5.88 -9.04 -1.46
C GLY A 36 -4.55 -8.35 -1.74
N GLN A 37 -4.40 -7.73 -2.91
CA GLN A 37 -3.22 -6.96 -3.26
C GLN A 37 -2.97 -5.81 -2.28
N ARG A 38 -4.01 -5.03 -1.92
CA ARG A 38 -3.89 -3.95 -0.93
C ARG A 38 -3.46 -4.46 0.44
N TYR A 39 -4.01 -5.58 0.88
CA TYR A 39 -3.62 -6.23 2.13
C TYR A 39 -2.15 -6.66 2.11
N HIS A 40 -1.72 -7.42 1.10
CA HIS A 40 -0.35 -7.91 1.01
C HIS A 40 0.67 -6.79 0.89
N TYR A 41 0.34 -5.71 0.17
CA TYR A 41 1.21 -4.54 0.04
C TYR A 41 1.31 -3.76 1.35
N GLY A 42 0.20 -3.54 2.06
CA GLY A 42 0.20 -2.91 3.39
C GLY A 42 1.04 -3.71 4.39
N ARG A 43 0.89 -5.04 4.39
CA ARG A 43 1.68 -5.94 5.25
C ARG A 43 3.17 -5.86 4.97
N GLY A 44 3.56 -5.93 3.70
CA GLY A 44 4.95 -5.80 3.29
C GLY A 44 5.54 -4.44 3.67
N TYR A 45 4.77 -3.36 3.47
CA TYR A 45 5.18 -2.00 3.83
C TYR A 45 5.45 -1.86 5.34
N ALA A 46 4.50 -2.25 6.20
CA ALA A 46 4.66 -2.18 7.64
C ALA A 46 5.84 -3.05 8.15
N ALA A 47 5.97 -4.26 7.62
CA ALA A 47 7.09 -5.14 7.97
C ALA A 47 8.45 -4.54 7.59
N ASP A 48 8.56 -3.91 6.42
CA ASP A 48 9.78 -3.24 5.99
C ASP A 48 10.07 -2.00 6.87
N ARG A 49 9.05 -1.26 7.34
CA ARG A 49 9.24 -0.15 8.29
C ARG A 49 9.77 -0.60 9.65
N VAL A 50 9.21 -1.66 10.22
CA VAL A 50 9.71 -2.21 11.50
C VAL A 50 11.18 -2.61 11.36
N ARG A 51 11.52 -3.28 10.25
CA ARG A 51 12.88 -3.79 10.00
C ARG A 51 13.90 -2.71 9.65
N CYS A 52 13.52 -1.73 8.84
CA CYS A 52 14.46 -0.73 8.29
C CYS A 52 14.46 0.58 9.07
N GLU A 53 13.35 0.97 9.67
CA GLU A 53 13.18 2.26 10.36
C GLU A 53 13.06 2.11 11.88
N GLY A 54 12.97 0.88 12.41
CA GLY A 54 12.88 0.63 13.87
C GLY A 54 11.57 1.10 14.50
N VAL A 55 10.50 1.19 13.73
CA VAL A 55 9.19 1.68 14.19
C VAL A 55 8.60 0.76 15.27
N PRO A 56 8.00 1.30 16.36
CA PRO A 56 7.36 0.48 17.39
C PRO A 56 6.09 -0.18 16.84
N GLY A 57 6.23 -1.43 16.38
CA GLY A 57 5.17 -2.18 15.70
C GLY A 57 3.84 -2.21 16.46
N LEU A 58 3.86 -2.47 17.77
CA LEU A 58 2.63 -2.57 18.56
C LEU A 58 1.81 -1.26 18.56
N LEU A 59 2.46 -0.12 18.75
CA LEU A 59 1.79 1.19 18.73
C LEU A 59 1.17 1.47 17.36
N TYR A 60 1.91 1.19 16.29
CA TYR A 60 1.45 1.43 14.92
C TYR A 60 0.37 0.44 14.50
N ALA A 61 0.40 -0.79 14.99
CA ALA A 61 -0.68 -1.75 14.82
C ALA A 61 -1.99 -1.24 15.46
N LEU A 62 -1.92 -0.67 16.66
CA LEU A 62 -3.08 -0.08 17.34
C LEU A 62 -3.63 1.15 16.64
N LEU A 63 -2.77 1.94 15.99
CA LEU A 63 -3.18 3.12 15.22
C LEU A 63 -3.63 2.77 13.79
N SER A 64 -3.30 1.59 13.28
CA SER A 64 -3.63 1.17 11.91
C SER A 64 -5.14 1.26 11.58
N PRO A 65 -6.09 0.91 12.48
CA PRO A 65 -7.53 1.08 12.23
C PRO A 65 -7.98 2.53 12.03
N LEU A 66 -7.17 3.53 12.39
CA LEU A 66 -7.46 4.95 12.12
C LEU A 66 -7.04 5.38 10.70
N LEU A 67 -6.26 4.57 9.99
CA LEU A 67 -5.81 4.88 8.64
C LEU A 67 -6.96 4.98 7.63
N PRO A 68 -7.97 4.09 7.60
CA PRO A 68 -9.03 4.17 6.60
C PRO A 68 -9.75 5.53 6.56
N PRO A 69 -10.29 6.07 7.68
CA PRO A 69 -10.91 7.38 7.63
C PRO A 69 -9.90 8.50 7.30
N LEU A 70 -8.68 8.45 7.83
CA LEU A 70 -7.65 9.46 7.58
C LEU A 70 -7.25 9.54 6.10
N LEU A 71 -6.99 8.39 5.48
CA LEU A 71 -6.59 8.28 4.08
C LEU A 71 -7.75 8.68 3.16
N THR A 72 -8.97 8.24 3.46
CA THR A 72 -10.17 8.63 2.71
C THR A 72 -10.40 10.13 2.76
N LEU A 73 -10.25 10.77 3.91
CA LEU A 73 -10.37 12.23 4.03
C LEU A 73 -9.30 12.96 3.21
N ARG A 74 -8.06 12.49 3.26
CA ARG A 74 -6.96 13.08 2.48
C ARG A 74 -7.20 12.93 0.97
N GLN A 75 -7.61 11.76 0.50
CA GLN A 75 -7.96 11.51 -0.89
C GLN A 75 -9.14 12.37 -1.33
N GLY A 76 -10.16 12.48 -0.49
CA GLY A 76 -11.33 13.33 -0.72
C GLY A 76 -10.94 14.79 -0.92
N ARG A 77 -10.15 15.36 -0.01
CA ARG A 77 -9.65 16.76 -0.14
C ARG A 77 -8.99 17.01 -1.50
N HIS A 78 -8.15 16.09 -1.96
CA HIS A 78 -7.52 16.21 -3.28
C HIS A 78 -8.50 16.05 -4.44
N ALA A 79 -9.48 15.15 -4.33
CA ALA A 79 -10.50 14.97 -5.36
C ALA A 79 -11.40 16.21 -5.49
N PHE A 80 -11.84 16.78 -4.38
CA PHE A 80 -12.63 18.02 -4.36
C PHE A 80 -11.85 19.21 -4.93
N ALA A 81 -10.58 19.35 -4.56
CA ALA A 81 -9.71 20.41 -5.11
C ALA A 81 -9.53 20.31 -6.64
N LYS A 82 -9.75 19.13 -7.23
CA LYS A 82 -9.67 18.88 -8.68
C LYS A 82 -11.03 18.88 -9.38
N GLY A 83 -12.11 19.28 -8.69
CA GLY A 83 -13.47 19.24 -9.25
C GLY A 83 -14.05 17.83 -9.41
N MET A 84 -13.43 16.80 -8.84
CA MET A 84 -13.85 15.39 -8.94
C MET A 84 -14.67 14.90 -7.74
N GLY A 85 -15.20 15.81 -6.92
CA GLY A 85 -15.88 15.48 -5.66
C GLY A 85 -17.06 14.52 -5.83
N ALA A 86 -17.92 14.74 -6.83
CA ALA A 86 -19.08 13.86 -7.09
C ALA A 86 -18.65 12.43 -7.46
N ALA A 87 -17.62 12.30 -8.30
CA ALA A 87 -17.06 10.99 -8.65
C ALA A 87 -16.46 10.29 -7.42
N PHE A 88 -15.76 11.04 -6.57
CA PHE A 88 -15.20 10.51 -5.32
C PHE A 88 -16.30 10.01 -4.36
N VAL A 89 -17.37 10.77 -4.17
CA VAL A 89 -18.50 10.37 -3.31
C VAL A 89 -19.15 9.09 -3.83
N ARG A 90 -19.34 8.96 -5.15
CA ARG A 90 -19.83 7.71 -5.78
C ARG A 90 -18.91 6.51 -5.55
N ALA A 91 -17.61 6.75 -5.46
CA ALA A 91 -16.60 5.71 -5.23
C ALA A 91 -16.29 5.48 -3.75
N LEU A 92 -16.92 6.21 -2.83
CA LEU A 92 -16.52 6.27 -1.41
C LEU A 92 -16.51 4.89 -0.73
N GLY A 93 -17.51 4.04 -1.02
CA GLY A 93 -17.57 2.68 -0.50
C GLY A 93 -16.35 1.85 -0.90
N TRP A 94 -15.96 1.90 -2.18
CA TRP A 94 -14.78 1.21 -2.67
C TRP A 94 -13.48 1.79 -2.12
N VAL A 95 -13.37 3.12 -2.00
CA VAL A 95 -12.21 3.79 -1.41
C VAL A 95 -12.03 3.33 0.04
N MET A 96 -13.11 3.31 0.84
CA MET A 96 -13.07 2.84 2.22
C MET A 96 -12.69 1.37 2.32
N LEU A 97 -13.23 0.49 1.46
CA LEU A 97 -12.87 -0.93 1.43
C LEU A 97 -11.39 -1.15 1.09
N LEU A 98 -10.87 -0.46 0.08
CA LEU A 98 -9.46 -0.56 -0.31
C LEU A 98 -8.53 -0.04 0.79
N ASN A 99 -8.88 1.08 1.44
CA ASN A 99 -8.12 1.63 2.56
C ASN A 99 -8.21 0.73 3.81
N ALA A 100 -9.35 0.08 4.06
CA ALA A 100 -9.51 -0.90 5.13
C ALA A 100 -8.66 -2.15 4.89
N ALA A 101 -8.64 -2.69 3.66
CA ALA A 101 -7.79 -3.81 3.31
C ALA A 101 -6.29 -3.48 3.49
N TRP A 102 -5.87 -2.28 3.07
CA TRP A 102 -4.53 -1.78 3.32
C TRP A 102 -4.20 -1.69 4.82
N SER A 103 -5.08 -1.08 5.61
CA SER A 103 -4.93 -0.92 7.06
C SER A 103 -4.84 -2.26 7.79
N ALA A 104 -5.66 -3.24 7.41
CA ALA A 104 -5.57 -4.60 7.94
C ALA A 104 -4.23 -5.25 7.60
N GLY A 105 -3.72 -5.00 6.39
CA GLY A 105 -2.39 -5.40 5.96
C GLY A 105 -1.30 -4.79 6.86
N GLU A 106 -1.32 -3.47 7.04
CA GLU A 106 -0.35 -2.77 7.90
C GLU A 106 -0.36 -3.32 9.33
N ALA A 107 -1.53 -3.47 9.94
CA ALA A 107 -1.65 -4.05 11.29
C ALA A 107 -1.02 -5.45 11.36
N ALA A 108 -1.30 -6.31 10.39
CA ALA A 108 -0.69 -7.63 10.30
C ALA A 108 0.83 -7.57 10.10
N GLY A 109 1.34 -6.60 9.32
CA GLY A 109 2.77 -6.42 9.08
C GLY A 109 3.52 -5.95 10.32
N TYR A 110 2.91 -5.06 11.11
CA TYR A 110 3.47 -4.61 12.38
C TYR A 110 3.49 -5.71 13.45
N LEU A 111 2.48 -6.58 13.49
CA LEU A 111 2.36 -7.64 14.50
C LEU A 111 3.10 -8.93 14.14
N PHE A 112 3.07 -9.32 12.86
CA PHE A 112 3.50 -10.64 12.40
C PHE A 112 4.61 -10.58 11.34
N GLY A 113 5.07 -9.39 10.97
CA GLY A 113 6.07 -9.23 9.92
C GLY A 113 5.55 -9.54 8.51
N PRO A 114 6.45 -9.76 7.53
CA PRO A 114 6.08 -9.87 6.13
C PRO A 114 5.26 -11.14 5.85
N ASP A 115 4.53 -11.15 4.73
CA ASP A 115 3.85 -12.36 4.28
C ASP A 115 4.87 -13.44 3.88
N PRO A 116 4.78 -14.67 4.40
CA PRO A 116 5.65 -15.78 3.98
C PRO A 116 5.36 -16.25 2.56
N ARG A 117 4.19 -15.95 1.99
CA ARG A 117 3.90 -16.28 0.60
C ARG A 117 4.75 -15.40 -0.34
N PRO A 118 5.28 -15.95 -1.43
CA PRO A 118 5.96 -15.14 -2.44
C PRO A 118 5.01 -14.04 -2.91
N ARG A 119 5.50 -12.80 -2.96
CA ARG A 119 4.72 -11.64 -3.42
C ARG A 119 4.28 -11.95 -4.85
N ILE A 120 2.97 -12.19 -5.04
CA ILE A 120 2.40 -12.42 -6.37
C ILE A 120 2.59 -11.11 -7.15
N PHE A 121 3.39 -11.18 -8.20
CA PHE A 121 3.49 -10.16 -9.24
C PHE A 121 2.51 -10.52 -10.35
#